data_AF-A0ABD7ZAU2-F1
#
_entry.id   AF-A0ABD7ZAU2-F1
#
_cell.length_a   1.000
_cell.length_b   1.000
_cell.length_c   1.000
_cell.angle_alpha   90.00
_cell.angle_beta   90.00
_cell.angle_gamma   90.00
#
_symmetry.space_group_name_H-M   'P 1'
#
loop_
_entity.id
_entity.type
_entity.pdbx_description
1 polymer ?
#
loop_
_entity_poly.entity_id
_entity_poly.type
_entity_poly.pdbx_seq_one_letter_code
_entity_poly.pdbx_strand_id
1 'polypeptide(L)' 'MAKPDFDTLIRRLGDLQEEARRLEEEDYISARYKGYSSEGLTLEEVMARLKKVEREIAKLEERLTRLDDEV' A
#
# COMPACT_ATOMS: atom_id res chain seq x y z
N MET A 1 -23.66 -6.46 -11.41
CA MET A 1 -22.36 -7.04 -11.79
C MET A 1 -21.34 -5.92 -11.64
N ALA A 2 -20.36 -6.06 -10.74
CA ALA A 2 -19.27 -5.10 -10.66
C ALA A 2 -18.53 -5.10 -12.00
N LYS A 3 -18.15 -3.92 -12.50
CA LYS A 3 -17.35 -3.81 -13.73
C LYS A 3 -16.02 -4.57 -13.50
N PRO A 4 -15.48 -5.31 -14.48
CA PRO A 4 -14.21 -6.04 -14.32
C PRO A 4 -13.05 -5.18 -13.79
N ASP A 5 -13.10 -3.88 -14.08
CA ASP A 5 -12.14 -2.88 -13.58
C ASP A 5 -12.31 -2.59 -12.09
N PHE A 6 -13.53 -2.59 -11.55
CA PHE A 6 -13.80 -2.32 -10.14
C PHE A 6 -13.24 -3.42 -9.24
N ASP A 7 -13.54 -4.69 -9.53
CA ASP A 7 -13.01 -5.83 -8.78
C ASP A 7 -11.48 -5.89 -8.83
N THR A 8 -10.89 -5.50 -9.96
CA THR A 8 -9.43 -5.43 -10.13
C THR A 8 -8.82 -4.33 -9.26
N LEU A 9 -9.45 -3.15 -9.21
CA LEU A 9 -9.00 -2.04 -8.36
C LEU A 9 -9.14 -2.37 -6.88
N ILE A 10 -10.20 -3.06 -6.46
CA ILE A 10 -10.39 -3.51 -5.08
C ILE A 10 -9.31 -4.53 -4.67
N ARG A 11 -9.01 -5.53 -5.52
CA ARG A 11 -7.92 -6.47 -5.23
C ARG A 11 -6.57 -5.75 -5.08
N ARG A 12 -6.28 -4.83 -6.00
CA ARG A 12 -5.03 -4.06 -5.95
C ARG A 12 -4.95 -3.17 -4.71
N LEU A 13 -6.06 -2.60 -4.27
CA LEU A 13 -6.14 -1.83 -3.03
C LEU A 13 -5.81 -2.73 -1.83
N GLY A 14 -6.39 -3.93 -1.77
CA GLY A 14 -6.09 -4.91 -0.72
C GLY A 14 -4.61 -5.31 -0.68
N ASP A 15 -3.99 -5.57 -1.84
CA ASP A 15 -2.56 -5.90 -1.93
C ASP A 15 -1.68 -4.77 -1.37
N LEU A 16 -2.01 -3.51 -1.69
CA LEU A 16 -1.26 -2.34 -1.23
C LEU A 16 -1.47 -2.07 0.26
N GLN A 17 -2.68 -2.27 0.78
CA GLN A 17 -2.96 -2.14 2.21
C GLN A 17 -2.18 -3.17 3.02
N GLU A 18 -2.08 -4.41 2.54
CA GLU A 18 -1.26 -5.44 3.16
C GLU A 18 0.24 -5.11 3.06
N GLU A 19 0.70 -4.57 1.94
CA GLU A 19 2.09 -4.09 1.81
C GLU A 19 2.39 -2.95 2.80
N ALA A 20 1.51 -1.95 2.91
CA ALA A 20 1.65 -0.86 3.88
C ALA A 20 1.73 -1.40 5.31
N ARG A 21 0.85 -2.34 5.65
CA ARG A 21 0.81 -2.97 6.96
C ARG A 21 2.12 -3.70 7.29
N ARG A 22 2.66 -4.51 6.37
CA ARG A 22 3.96 -5.17 6.58
C ARG A 22 5.10 -4.16 6.73
N LEU A 23 5.09 -3.09 5.94
CA LEU A 23 6.10 -2.04 6.04
C LEU A 23 6.09 -1.36 7.41
N GLU A 24 4.91 -1.13 8.00
CA GLU A 24 4.73 -0.50 9.31
C GLU A 24 4.98 -1.44 10.49
N GLU A 25 4.39 -2.64 10.45
CA GLU A 25 4.37 -3.58 11.57
C GLU A 25 5.65 -4.43 11.65
N GLU A 26 6.34 -4.66 10.53
CA GLU A 26 7.51 -5.54 10.50
C GLU A 26 8.78 -4.81 10.07
N ASP A 27 8.79 -4.24 8.86
CA ASP A 27 10.02 -3.72 8.26
C ASP A 27 10.50 -2.44 8.95
N TYR A 28 9.59 -1.54 9.33
CA TYR A 28 9.92 -0.32 10.06
C TYR A 28 10.53 -0.66 11.42
N ILE A 29 9.91 -1.60 12.16
CA ILE A 29 10.40 -2.05 13.46
C ILE A 29 11.78 -2.69 13.29
N SER A 30 11.92 -3.62 12.35
CA SER A 30 13.21 -4.27 12.09
C SER A 30 14.29 -3.26 11.71
N ALA A 31 14.04 -2.38 10.75
CA ALA A 31 15.00 -1.38 10.31
C ALA A 31 15.38 -0.40 11.41
N ARG A 32 14.42 0.00 12.26
CA ARG A 32 14.67 0.89 13.39
C ARG A 32 15.55 0.28 14.47
N TYR A 33 15.37 -1.01 14.78
CA TYR A 33 16.10 -1.65 15.88
C TYR A 33 17.35 -2.42 15.43
N LYS A 34 17.35 -2.96 14.21
CA LYS A 34 18.44 -3.80 13.66
C LYS A 34 19.26 -3.09 12.58
N GLY A 35 18.82 -1.92 12.13
CA GLY A 35 19.45 -1.14 11.05
C GLY A 35 18.94 -1.49 9.66
N TYR A 36 18.31 -2.65 9.49
CA TYR A 36 17.74 -3.12 8.21
C TYR A 36 16.46 -3.93 8.41
N SER A 37 15.61 -3.91 7.39
CA SER A 37 14.37 -4.68 7.30
C SER A 37 14.64 -6.16 6.98
N SER A 38 13.58 -6.96 6.94
CA SER A 38 13.68 -8.37 6.52
C SER A 38 14.19 -8.52 5.08
N GLU A 39 13.85 -7.56 4.22
CA GLU A 39 14.30 -7.46 2.82
C GLU A 39 15.63 -6.70 2.66
N GLY A 40 16.29 -6.32 3.77
CA GLY A 40 17.57 -5.60 3.74
C GLY A 40 17.45 -4.09 3.53
N LEU A 41 16.24 -3.53 3.63
CA LEU A 41 16.02 -2.09 3.45
C LEU A 41 16.43 -1.30 4.69
N THR A 42 17.05 -0.14 4.50
CA THR A 42 17.28 0.84 5.57
C THR A 42 15.97 1.46 6.04
N LEU A 43 15.98 2.12 7.20
CA LEU A 43 14.81 2.81 7.74
C LEU A 43 14.27 3.88 6.77
N GLU A 44 15.17 4.63 6.12
CA GLU A 44 14.80 5.65 5.14
C GLU A 44 14.11 5.04 3.92
N GLU A 45 14.62 3.91 3.42
CA GLU A 45 14.02 3.19 2.29
C GLU A 45 12.65 2.60 2.63
N VAL A 46 12.49 2.03 3.84
CA VAL A 46 11.18 1.56 4.34
C VAL A 46 10.18 2.71 4.37
N MET A 47 10.57 3.87 4.94
CA MET A 47 9.70 5.05 5.01
C MET A 47 9.38 5.61 3.63
N ALA A 48 10.34 5.64 2.71
CA ALA A 48 10.13 6.09 1.33
C ALA A 48 9.16 5.16 0.58
N ARG A 49 9.29 3.85 0.78
CA ARG A 49 8.39 2.84 0.19
C ARG A 49 6.99 2.94 0.77
N LEU A 50 6.85 3.07 2.09
CA LEU A 50 5.56 3.26 2.75
C LEU A 50 4.84 4.49 2.19
N LYS A 51 5.51 5.63 2.14
CA LYS A 51 4.95 6.87 1.56
C LYS A 51 4.52 6.71 0.11
N LYS A 52 5.23 5.90 -0.67
CA LYS A 52 4.84 5.60 -2.06
C LYS A 52 3.57 4.74 -2.09
N VAL A 53 3.50 3.69 -1.28
CA VAL A 53 2.34 2.79 -1.18
C VAL A 53 1.10 3.56 -0.73
N GLU A 54 1.19 4.40 0.31
CA GLU A 54 0.08 5.25 0.77
C GLU A 54 -0.45 6.19 -0.34
N ARG A 55 0.44 6.76 -1.15
CA ARG A 55 0.04 7.59 -2.30
C ARG A 55 -0.66 6.77 -3.39
N GLU A 56 -0.26 5.53 -3.60
CA GLU A 56 -0.93 4.63 -4.55
C GLU A 56 -2.31 4.21 -4.03
N ILE A 57 -2.45 3.93 -2.73
CA ILE A 57 -3.72 3.67 -2.06
C ILE A 57 -4.68 4.85 -2.27
N ALA A 58 -4.27 6.06 -1.92
CA ALA A 58 -5.13 7.25 -2.04
C ALA A 58 -5.62 7.48 -3.48
N LYS A 59 -4.76 7.23 -4.49
CA LYS A 59 -5.14 7.31 -5.91
C LYS A 59 -6.15 6.23 -6.31
N LEU A 60 -6.01 5.01 -5.78
CA LEU A 60 -6.96 3.94 -6.06
C LEU A 60 -8.30 4.18 -5.39
N GLU A 61 -8.30 4.63 -4.14
CA GLU A 61 -9.51 5.03 -3.43
C GLU A 61 -10.26 6.13 -4.19
N GLU A 62 -9.57 7.18 -4.65
CA GLU A 62 -10.18 8.23 -5.46
C GLU A 62 -10.80 7.68 -6.76
N ARG A 63 -10.12 6.76 -7.45
CA ARG A 63 -10.65 6.12 -8.66
C ARG A 63 -11.86 5.24 -8.38
N LEU A 64 -11.85 4.53 -7.26
CA LEU A 64 -12.96 3.68 -6.83
C LEU A 64 -14.19 4.53 -6.47
N THR A 65 -14.02 5.64 -5.75
CA THR A 65 -15.12 6.59 -5.46
C THR A 65 -15.74 7.13 -6.74
N ARG A 66 -14.92 7.59 -7.70
CA ARG A 66 -15.44 8.07 -8.99
C ARG A 66 -16.20 7.00 -9.76
N LEU A 67 -15.73 5.75 -9.72
CA LEU A 67 -16.39 4.64 -10.39
C LEU A 67 -17.70 4.23 -9.72
N ASP A 68 -17.82 4.41 -8.40
CA ASP A 68 -19.04 4.12 -7.61
C ASP A 68 -20.12 5.21 -7.85
N ASP A 69 -19.70 6.48 -7.91
CA ASP A 69 -20.59 7.62 -8.23
C ASP A 69 -21.17 7.58 -9.66
N GLU A 70 -20.53 6.85 -10.57
CA GLU A 70 -20.97 6.65 -11.97
C GLU A 70 -21.98 5.49 -12.15
N VAL A 71 -22.42 4.83 -11.07
CA VAL A 71 -23.32 3.64 -11.10
C VAL A 71 -24.75 3.97 -10.71
#